data_AF-C4WV77-F1
#
_entry.id   AF-C4WV77-F1
#
_cell.length_a   1.000
_cell.length_b   1.000
_cell.length_c   1.000
_cell.angle_alpha   90.00
_cell.angle_beta   90.00
_cell.angle_gamma   90.00
#
_symmetry.space_group_name_H-M   'P 1'
#
loop_
_entity.id
_entity.type
_entity.pdbx_description
1 polymer ?
#
loop_
_entity_poly.entity_id
_entity_poly.type
_entity_poly.pdbx_seq_one_letter_code
_entity_poly.pdbx_strand_id
1 'polypeptide(L)'
;MVAAGYALYGSATMMVLSLGKGSGVNGFMLDPSIGEFLLTESNIKIPSKGNIYSINEGYSHLWDKSVTEYVRRKKDPECGKPYGARYVGSMVADVHRTLKYGGIFMYPATKLSPNGKLRLLYEGNPMAYIIEEAGGIASNGKIPILDIQPTALHQRSPIFLGSKEDVNELLEIYQS
;
A
#
# COMPACT_ATOMS: atom_id res chain seq x y z
N MET A 1 5.87 15.41 4.32
CA MET A 1 4.93 16.05 3.36
C MET A 1 3.94 16.89 4.16
N VAL A 2 3.40 17.97 3.60
CA VAL A 2 2.37 18.81 4.27
C VAL A 2 0.95 18.36 3.96
N ALA A 3 0.75 17.65 2.85
CA ALA A 3 -0.49 16.99 2.47
C ALA A 3 -0.18 15.90 1.45
N ALA A 4 -1.04 14.88 1.36
CA ALA A 4 -0.99 13.86 0.31
C ALA A 4 -2.40 13.32 0.06
N GLY A 5 -2.57 12.61 -1.06
CA GLY A 5 -3.83 11.97 -1.38
C GLY A 5 -3.86 11.35 -2.77
N TYR A 6 -5.03 10.85 -3.14
CA TYR A 6 -5.31 10.29 -4.45
C TYR A 6 -6.78 10.46 -4.84
N ALA A 7 -7.05 10.47 -6.14
CA ALA A 7 -8.37 10.30 -6.69
C ALA A 7 -8.50 8.87 -7.25
N LEU A 8 -9.59 8.18 -6.91
CA LEU A 8 -9.95 6.87 -7.41
C LEU A 8 -11.17 7.00 -8.32
N TYR A 9 -10.99 6.74 -9.61
CA TYR A 9 -12.08 6.62 -10.59
C TYR A 9 -12.57 5.17 -10.63
N GLY A 10 -13.27 4.75 -9.58
CA GLY A 10 -13.83 3.41 -9.43
C GLY A 10 -15.29 3.32 -9.89
N SER A 11 -16.08 2.46 -9.24
CA SER A 11 -17.54 2.44 -9.40
C SER A 11 -18.19 3.75 -8.97
N ALA A 12 -17.55 4.47 -8.04
CA ALA A 12 -17.78 5.87 -7.72
C ALA A 12 -16.44 6.61 -7.73
N THR A 13 -16.46 7.92 -7.97
CA THR A 13 -15.26 8.74 -7.89
C THR A 13 -15.05 9.20 -6.45
N MET A 14 -13.88 8.89 -5.89
CA MET A 14 -13.51 9.27 -4.53
C MET A 14 -12.19 10.01 -4.51
N MET A 15 -12.07 11.02 -3.66
CA MET A 15 -10.82 11.66 -3.30
C MET A 15 -10.47 11.33 -1.85
N VAL A 16 -9.28 10.83 -1.61
CA VAL A 16 -8.76 10.54 -0.27
C VAL A 16 -7.62 11.49 0.03
N LEU A 17 -7.69 12.21 1.15
CA LEU A 17 -6.75 13.26 1.52
C LEU A 17 -6.28 13.12 2.97
N SER A 18 -5.05 13.55 3.21
CA SER A 18 -4.52 13.90 4.53
C SER A 18 -3.79 15.24 4.43
N LEU A 19 -4.05 16.15 5.37
CA LEU A 19 -3.66 17.57 5.33
C LEU A 19 -2.72 17.92 6.49
N GLY A 20 -1.62 17.18 6.59
CA GLY A 20 -0.60 17.39 7.62
C GLY A 20 -0.57 16.27 8.65
N LYS A 21 0.54 16.17 9.37
CA LYS A 21 0.78 15.06 10.29
C LYS A 21 -0.22 15.10 11.44
N GLY A 22 -0.92 14.01 11.68
CA GLY A 22 -1.95 13.91 12.72
C GLY A 22 -3.32 14.49 12.32
N SER A 23 -3.48 14.98 11.09
CA SER A 23 -4.80 15.41 10.58
C SER A 23 -5.72 14.23 10.25
N GLY A 24 -5.15 13.02 10.21
CA GLY A 24 -5.86 11.81 9.82
C GLY A 24 -6.11 11.76 8.31
N VAL A 25 -6.88 10.75 7.90
CA VAL A 25 -7.20 10.47 6.50
C VAL A 25 -8.70 10.62 6.30
N ASN A 26 -9.12 11.35 5.28
CA ASN A 26 -10.54 11.61 5.02
C ASN A 26 -10.87 11.28 3.56
N GLY A 27 -12.04 10.64 3.36
CA GLY A 27 -12.55 10.24 2.06
C GLY A 27 -13.75 11.10 1.66
N PHE A 28 -13.69 11.65 0.45
CA PHE A 28 -14.72 12.48 -0.14
C PHE A 28 -15.24 11.83 -1.41
N MET A 29 -16.54 11.65 -1.54
CA MET A 29 -17.16 11.10 -2.75
C MET A 29 -17.68 12.22 -3.64
N LEU A 30 -17.45 12.11 -4.95
CA LEU A 30 -17.98 13.06 -5.92
C LEU A 30 -19.48 12.84 -6.08
N ASP A 31 -20.27 13.88 -5.85
CA ASP A 31 -21.64 13.98 -6.36
C ASP A 31 -21.59 14.60 -7.77
N PRO A 32 -21.85 13.82 -8.84
CA PRO A 32 -21.75 14.32 -10.21
C PRO A 32 -22.89 15.29 -10.57
N SER A 33 -23.98 15.34 -9.80
CA SER A 33 -25.12 16.22 -10.08
C SER A 33 -24.82 17.69 -9.79
N ILE A 34 -23.97 17.94 -8.78
CA ILE A 34 -23.57 19.29 -8.34
C ILE A 34 -22.07 19.57 -8.58
N GLY A 35 -21.28 18.53 -8.86
CA GLY A 35 -19.84 18.66 -9.12
C GLY A 35 -19.00 18.86 -7.86
N GLU A 36 -19.48 18.40 -6.70
CA GLU A 36 -18.82 18.60 -5.41
C GLU A 36 -18.32 17.28 -4.78
N PHE A 37 -17.19 17.35 -4.08
CA PHE A 37 -16.67 16.26 -3.27
C PHE A 37 -17.19 16.38 -1.84
N LEU A 38 -18.12 15.49 -1.47
CA LEU A 38 -18.76 15.47 -0.16
C LEU A 38 -17.98 14.57 0.79
N LEU A 39 -17.73 15.01 2.03
CA LEU A 39 -17.10 14.18 3.05
C LEU A 39 -18.01 12.99 3.38
N THR A 40 -17.60 11.79 2.98
CA THR A 40 -18.35 10.55 3.25
C THR A 40 -17.68 9.69 4.31
N GLU A 41 -16.39 9.88 4.54
CA GLU A 41 -15.61 9.09 5.49
C GLU A 41 -14.62 9.98 6.25
N SER A 42 -14.80 10.09 7.56
CA SER A 42 -13.90 10.85 8.43
C SER A 42 -12.90 9.95 9.15
N ASN A 43 -11.65 10.42 9.28
CA ASN A 43 -10.58 9.78 10.04
C ASN A 43 -10.43 8.27 9.79
N ILE A 44 -10.32 7.89 8.52
CA ILE A 44 -10.14 6.51 8.07
C ILE A 44 -8.94 5.89 8.80
N LYS A 45 -9.16 4.71 9.40
CA LYS A 45 -8.13 3.89 10.01
C LYS A 45 -8.04 2.55 9.30
N ILE A 46 -6.81 2.12 9.04
CA ILE A 46 -6.55 0.81 8.48
C ILE A 46 -6.65 -0.27 9.58
N PRO A 47 -7.23 -1.45 9.30
CA PRO A 47 -7.18 -2.58 10.24
C PRO A 47 -5.74 -2.95 10.60
N SER A 48 -5.48 -3.35 11.85
CA SER A 48 -4.12 -3.73 12.30
C SER A 48 -3.59 -4.96 11.57
N LYS A 49 -4.49 -5.87 11.19
CA LYS A 49 -4.27 -7.09 10.41
C LYS A 49 -5.44 -7.32 9.47
N GLY A 50 -5.16 -7.78 8.25
CA GLY A 50 -6.18 -8.19 7.30
C GLY A 50 -6.13 -9.67 6.95
N ASN A 51 -6.70 -9.99 5.81
CA ASN A 51 -6.78 -11.34 5.25
C ASN A 51 -6.63 -11.34 3.73
N ILE A 52 -6.02 -10.28 3.18
CA ILE A 52 -5.79 -10.08 1.74
C ILE A 52 -4.32 -9.77 1.51
N TYR A 53 -3.70 -10.43 0.53
CA TYR A 53 -2.44 -9.98 -0.04
C TYR A 53 -2.64 -9.58 -1.50
N SER A 54 -1.90 -8.55 -1.91
CA SER A 54 -1.99 -7.97 -3.25
C SER A 54 -0.61 -7.85 -3.88
N ILE A 55 -0.35 -8.68 -4.87
CA ILE A 55 0.93 -8.74 -5.61
C ILE A 55 0.71 -9.34 -7.00
N ASN A 56 1.54 -8.96 -7.97
CA ASN A 56 1.55 -9.60 -9.28
C ASN A 56 2.34 -10.91 -9.26
N GLU A 57 1.64 -12.02 -9.13
CA GLU A 57 2.21 -13.38 -9.10
C GLU A 57 2.87 -13.84 -10.41
N GLY A 58 2.64 -13.14 -11.52
CA GLY A 58 3.35 -13.40 -12.79
C GLY A 58 4.86 -13.19 -12.69
N TYR A 59 5.33 -12.44 -11.69
CA TYR A 59 6.76 -12.24 -11.41
C TYR A 59 7.34 -13.21 -10.37
N SER A 60 6.60 -14.25 -9.97
CA SER A 60 7.01 -15.19 -8.91
C SER A 60 8.43 -15.75 -9.08
N HIS A 61 8.81 -16.13 -10.29
CA HIS A 61 10.16 -16.63 -10.63
C HIS A 61 11.30 -15.57 -10.50
N LEU A 62 10.94 -14.29 -10.40
CA LEU A 62 11.87 -13.16 -10.30
C LEU A 62 11.94 -12.53 -8.90
N TRP A 63 11.09 -12.96 -7.98
CA TRP A 63 11.11 -12.46 -6.60
C TRP A 63 12.37 -12.92 -5.85
N ASP A 64 12.66 -12.21 -4.78
CA ASP A 64 13.60 -12.70 -3.77
C ASP A 64 12.96 -13.80 -2.90
N LYS A 65 13.78 -14.39 -2.04
CA LYS A 65 13.35 -15.48 -1.14
C LYS A 65 12.33 -15.00 -0.12
N SER A 66 12.46 -13.78 0.39
CA SER A 66 11.61 -13.25 1.46
C SER A 66 10.17 -13.04 0.98
N VAL A 67 9.98 -12.45 -0.20
CA VAL A 67 8.66 -12.31 -0.83
C VAL A 67 8.07 -13.68 -1.17
N THR A 68 8.88 -14.59 -1.71
CA THR A 68 8.44 -15.95 -2.04
C THR A 68 7.93 -16.68 -0.80
N GLU A 69 8.68 -16.61 0.31
CA GLU A 69 8.31 -17.23 1.58
C GLU A 69 7.06 -16.59 2.20
N TYR A 70 6.96 -15.25 2.19
CA TYR A 70 5.78 -14.57 2.69
C TYR A 70 4.52 -14.99 1.94
N VAL A 71 4.55 -14.97 0.59
CA VAL A 71 3.41 -15.39 -0.23
C VAL A 71 3.08 -16.87 -0.01
N ARG A 72 4.08 -17.75 0.17
CA ARG A 72 3.86 -19.15 0.53
C ARG A 72 3.08 -19.27 1.84
N ARG A 73 3.49 -18.56 2.89
CA ARG A 73 2.79 -18.55 4.20
C ARG A 73 1.37 -18.00 4.12
N LYS A 74 1.11 -17.04 3.22
CA LYS A 74 -0.26 -16.53 3.00
C LYS A 74 -1.17 -17.56 2.31
N LYS A 75 -0.61 -18.44 1.47
CA LYS A 75 -1.35 -19.49 0.74
C LYS A 75 -1.54 -20.76 1.56
N ASP A 76 -0.53 -21.13 2.33
CA ASP A 76 -0.48 -22.35 3.14
C ASP A 76 -0.01 -21.99 4.56
N PRO A 77 -0.89 -21.38 5.38
CA PRO A 77 -0.53 -20.97 6.72
C PRO A 77 -0.50 -22.17 7.67
N GLU A 78 0.45 -22.18 8.61
CA GLU A 78 0.52 -23.19 9.67
C GLU A 78 -0.72 -23.18 10.58
N CYS A 79 -1.33 -22.01 10.74
CA CYS A 79 -2.54 -21.82 11.53
C CYS A 79 -3.47 -20.78 10.89
N GLY A 80 -4.78 -21.00 10.97
CA GLY A 80 -5.79 -20.10 10.42
C GLY A 80 -6.17 -20.40 8.97
N LYS A 81 -6.76 -19.41 8.30
CA LYS A 81 -7.21 -19.54 6.90
C LYS A 81 -6.21 -18.88 5.94
N PRO A 82 -6.02 -19.44 4.74
CA PRO A 82 -5.30 -18.76 3.67
C PRO A 82 -5.86 -17.37 3.39
N TYR A 83 -4.99 -16.44 3.00
CA TYR A 83 -5.42 -15.10 2.63
C TYR A 83 -6.02 -15.10 1.22
N GLY A 84 -7.00 -14.24 1.00
CA GLY A 84 -7.50 -13.96 -0.34
C GLY A 84 -6.46 -13.22 -1.18
N ALA A 85 -6.20 -13.68 -2.40
CA ALA A 85 -5.42 -12.90 -3.36
C ALA A 85 -6.32 -11.86 -4.04
N ARG A 86 -5.88 -10.60 -4.10
CA ARG A 86 -6.53 -9.56 -4.91
C ARG A 86 -5.46 -8.72 -5.61
N TYR A 87 -5.55 -8.58 -6.92
CA TYR A 87 -4.63 -7.71 -7.66
C TYR A 87 -5.40 -7.07 -8.81
N VAL A 88 -5.78 -5.80 -8.64
CA VAL A 88 -6.49 -5.04 -9.68
C VAL A 88 -5.51 -4.64 -10.78
N GLY A 89 -4.23 -4.42 -10.44
CA GLY A 89 -3.21 -3.96 -11.37
C GLY A 89 -3.14 -2.44 -11.50
N SER A 90 -3.97 -1.73 -10.73
CA SER A 90 -3.92 -0.28 -10.55
C SER A 90 -3.58 0.01 -9.09
N MET A 91 -2.45 0.67 -8.85
CA MET A 91 -1.94 0.93 -7.50
C MET A 91 -2.99 1.65 -6.64
N VAL A 92 -3.67 2.67 -7.18
CA VAL A 92 -4.68 3.42 -6.41
C VAL A 92 -5.84 2.53 -5.96
N ALA A 93 -6.31 1.61 -6.80
CA ALA A 93 -7.41 0.71 -6.46
C ALA A 93 -6.98 -0.35 -5.44
N ASP A 94 -5.78 -0.90 -5.60
CA ASP A 94 -5.24 -1.90 -4.68
C ASP A 94 -4.93 -1.27 -3.30
N VAL A 95 -4.30 -0.10 -3.25
CA VAL A 95 -4.02 0.63 -2.01
C VAL A 95 -5.30 1.10 -1.33
N HIS A 96 -6.29 1.60 -2.07
CA HIS A 96 -7.56 2.02 -1.49
C HIS A 96 -8.29 0.85 -0.81
N ARG A 97 -8.30 -0.33 -1.46
CA ARG A 97 -8.83 -1.55 -0.85
C ARG A 97 -8.03 -1.94 0.40
N THR A 98 -6.71 -1.90 0.35
CA THR A 98 -5.85 -2.19 1.52
C THR A 98 -6.12 -1.23 2.67
N LEU A 99 -6.30 0.07 2.40
CA LEU A 99 -6.67 1.06 3.41
C LEU A 99 -8.00 0.72 4.09
N LYS A 100 -8.99 0.28 3.32
CA LYS A 100 -10.36 0.04 3.81
C LYS A 100 -10.54 -1.32 4.47
N TYR A 101 -9.94 -2.37 3.93
CA TYR A 101 -10.17 -3.76 4.35
C TYR A 101 -8.97 -4.38 5.06
N GLY A 102 -7.85 -3.65 5.15
CA GLY A 102 -6.60 -4.17 5.67
C GLY A 102 -5.92 -5.16 4.73
N GLY A 103 -4.89 -5.81 5.25
CA GLY A 103 -4.02 -6.69 4.50
C GLY A 103 -2.81 -5.94 3.97
N ILE A 104 -2.19 -6.46 2.92
CA ILE A 104 -0.93 -5.94 2.38
C ILE A 104 -0.96 -5.78 0.87
N PHE A 105 -0.41 -4.66 0.40
CA PHE A 105 -0.04 -4.44 -0.99
C PHE A 105 1.47 -4.50 -1.14
N MET A 106 1.93 -5.21 -2.18
CA MET A 106 3.34 -5.48 -2.42
C MET A 106 3.69 -5.20 -3.88
N TYR A 107 4.70 -4.38 -4.09
CA TYR A 107 5.40 -4.21 -5.36
C TYR A 107 6.91 -4.34 -5.11
N PRO A 108 7.42 -5.57 -4.97
CA PRO A 108 8.81 -5.81 -4.59
C PRO A 108 9.78 -5.42 -5.71
N ALA A 109 11.08 -5.42 -5.37
CA ALA A 109 12.12 -5.56 -6.37
C ALA A 109 11.96 -6.91 -7.09
N THR A 110 12.42 -6.96 -8.34
CA THR A 110 12.58 -8.22 -9.06
C THR A 110 13.99 -8.29 -9.63
N LYS A 111 14.45 -9.49 -10.04
CA LYS A 111 15.74 -9.64 -10.74
C LYS A 111 15.88 -8.72 -11.96
N LEU A 112 14.77 -8.43 -12.66
CA LEU A 112 14.74 -7.54 -13.83
C LEU A 112 14.51 -6.05 -13.46
N SER A 113 14.12 -5.76 -12.23
CA SER A 113 13.83 -4.41 -11.74
C SER A 113 14.28 -4.31 -10.28
N PRO A 114 15.60 -4.21 -10.04
CA PRO A 114 16.18 -4.29 -8.69
C PRO A 114 15.76 -3.13 -7.79
N ASN A 115 15.37 -1.99 -8.38
CA ASN A 115 14.84 -0.82 -7.66
C ASN A 115 13.30 -0.77 -7.67
N GLY A 116 12.63 -1.89 -7.96
CA GLY A 116 11.18 -1.92 -8.14
C GLY A 116 10.72 -1.17 -9.39
N LYS A 117 9.40 -0.98 -9.52
CA LYS A 117 8.77 -0.33 -10.69
C LYS A 117 8.18 1.05 -10.38
N LEU A 118 7.62 1.21 -9.18
CA LEU A 118 6.87 2.40 -8.78
C LEU A 118 7.83 3.53 -8.44
N ARG A 119 7.48 4.76 -8.81
CA ARG A 119 8.29 5.95 -8.55
C ARG A 119 8.05 6.44 -7.14
N LEU A 120 9.14 6.75 -6.46
CA LEU A 120 9.13 7.15 -5.07
C LEU A 120 8.29 8.42 -4.87
N LEU A 121 8.54 9.48 -5.63
CA LEU A 121 7.98 10.80 -5.33
C LEU A 121 6.46 10.92 -5.50
N TYR A 122 5.87 10.26 -6.50
CA TYR A 122 4.47 10.46 -6.89
C TYR A 122 3.64 9.18 -6.94
N GLU A 123 4.23 8.02 -6.63
CA GLU A 123 3.48 6.77 -6.40
C GLU A 123 3.71 6.30 -4.96
N GLY A 124 4.98 6.14 -4.55
CA GLY A 124 5.34 5.61 -3.23
C GLY A 124 5.01 6.54 -2.07
N ASN A 125 5.58 7.75 -2.07
CA ASN A 125 5.48 8.72 -0.98
C ASN A 125 4.04 9.14 -0.68
N PRO A 126 3.18 9.47 -1.66
CA PRO A 126 1.80 9.85 -1.36
C PRO A 126 1.00 8.70 -0.71
N MET A 127 1.20 7.47 -1.19
CA MET A 127 0.50 6.30 -0.66
C MET A 127 1.03 5.91 0.72
N ALA A 128 2.34 5.96 0.93
CA ALA A 128 2.95 5.73 2.23
C ALA A 128 2.44 6.74 3.27
N TYR A 129 2.37 8.01 2.92
CA TYR A 129 1.85 9.07 3.79
C TYR A 129 0.40 8.80 4.22
N ILE A 130 -0.47 8.42 3.29
CA ILE A 130 -1.86 8.06 3.61
C ILE A 130 -1.93 6.83 4.52
N ILE A 131 -1.15 5.79 4.24
CA ILE A 131 -1.17 4.55 5.03
C ILE A 131 -0.67 4.80 6.46
N GLU A 132 0.42 5.56 6.63
CA GLU A 132 0.96 5.87 7.97
C GLU A 132 0.00 6.75 8.79
N GLU A 133 -0.62 7.77 8.19
CA GLU A 133 -1.65 8.59 8.86
C GLU A 133 -2.91 7.79 9.24
N ALA A 134 -3.21 6.73 8.48
CA ALA A 134 -4.27 5.78 8.80
C ALA A 134 -3.88 4.74 9.87
N GLY A 135 -2.62 4.72 10.32
CA GLY A 135 -2.10 3.80 11.35
C GLY A 135 -1.44 2.52 10.81
N GLY A 136 -1.18 2.45 9.51
CA GLY A 136 -0.48 1.34 8.85
C GLY A 136 1.03 1.54 8.76
N ILE A 137 1.69 0.71 7.97
CA ILE A 137 3.14 0.79 7.69
C ILE A 137 3.36 0.83 6.18
N ALA A 138 4.37 1.59 5.74
CA ALA A 138 4.91 1.54 4.38
C ALA A 138 6.44 1.47 4.39
N SER A 139 7.01 0.43 3.79
CA SER A 139 8.46 0.17 3.77
C SER A 139 8.92 -0.30 2.39
N ASN A 140 10.21 -0.11 2.07
CA ASN A 140 10.84 -0.74 0.90
C ASN A 140 11.41 -2.14 1.19
N GLY A 141 11.11 -2.69 2.37
CA GLY A 141 11.66 -3.96 2.88
C GLY A 141 12.87 -3.78 3.80
N LYS A 142 13.46 -2.57 3.84
CA LYS A 142 14.64 -2.25 4.66
C LYS A 142 14.43 -1.02 5.53
N ILE A 143 13.89 0.05 4.96
CA ILE A 143 13.62 1.33 5.65
C ILE A 143 12.22 1.84 5.30
N PRO A 144 11.61 2.68 6.16
CA PRO A 144 10.33 3.33 5.87
C PRO A 144 10.39 4.13 4.57
N ILE A 145 9.29 4.13 3.80
CA ILE A 145 9.25 4.82 2.50
C ILE A 145 9.48 6.33 2.66
N LEU A 146 8.89 6.94 3.68
CA LEU A 146 8.97 8.38 3.91
C LEU A 146 10.35 8.86 4.38
N ASP A 147 11.20 7.94 4.83
CA ASP A 147 12.57 8.25 5.27
C ASP A 147 13.60 8.19 4.12
N ILE A 148 13.19 7.70 2.94
CA ILE A 148 14.08 7.62 1.78
C ILE A 148 14.35 9.03 1.26
N GLN A 149 15.61 9.47 1.32
CA GLN A 149 16.05 10.71 0.69
C GLN A 149 16.17 10.50 -0.83
N PRO A 150 15.32 11.14 -1.66
CA PRO A 150 15.33 10.94 -3.10
C PRO A 150 16.57 11.56 -3.74
N THR A 151 17.23 10.84 -4.64
CA THR A 151 18.37 11.35 -5.42
C THR A 151 17.99 11.75 -6.85
N ALA A 152 16.79 11.39 -7.30
CA ALA A 152 16.27 11.73 -8.63
C ALA A 152 14.73 11.83 -8.65
N LEU A 153 14.18 12.67 -9.54
CA LEU A 153 12.74 12.87 -9.69
C LEU A 153 11.96 11.60 -10.07
N HIS A 154 12.62 10.68 -10.78
CA HIS A 154 12.02 9.43 -11.25
C HIS A 154 12.64 8.20 -10.58
N GLN A 155 13.26 8.38 -9.42
CA GLN A 155 13.75 7.27 -8.61
C GLN A 155 12.62 6.28 -8.34
N ARG A 156 12.91 5.00 -8.49
CA ARG A 156 12.00 3.90 -8.15
C ARG A 156 12.37 3.30 -6.80
N SER A 157 11.38 2.71 -6.16
CA SER A 157 11.59 1.90 -4.96
C SER A 157 10.66 0.69 -4.97
N PRO A 158 11.10 -0.46 -4.42
CA PRO A 158 10.17 -1.45 -3.91
C PRO A 158 9.23 -0.82 -2.88
N ILE A 159 8.01 -1.34 -2.78
CA ILE A 159 7.06 -0.88 -1.78
C ILE A 159 6.24 -2.03 -1.21
N PHE A 160 6.09 -2.02 0.11
CA PHE A 160 5.22 -2.89 0.89
C PHE A 160 4.44 -2.00 1.83
N LEU A 161 3.12 -1.99 1.72
CA LEU A 161 2.28 -1.14 2.55
C LEU A 161 0.97 -1.82 2.94
N GLY A 162 0.46 -1.44 4.10
CA GLY A 162 -0.85 -1.87 4.57
C GLY A 162 -0.93 -2.02 6.08
N SER A 163 -1.70 -3.01 6.51
CA SER A 163 -1.93 -3.37 7.91
C SER A 163 -0.61 -3.62 8.64
N LYS A 164 -0.49 -3.06 9.85
CA LYS A 164 0.73 -3.06 10.66
C LYS A 164 1.30 -4.47 10.86
N GLU A 165 0.45 -5.41 11.27
CA GLU A 165 0.86 -6.79 11.56
C GLU A 165 1.31 -7.52 10.29
N ASP A 166 0.61 -7.31 9.16
CA ASP A 166 0.93 -7.96 7.89
C ASP A 166 2.25 -7.49 7.30
N VAL A 167 2.53 -6.18 7.37
CA VAL A 167 3.79 -5.61 6.88
C VAL A 167 4.95 -5.99 7.79
N ASN A 168 4.77 -5.97 9.11
CA ASN A 168 5.82 -6.40 10.05
C ASN A 168 6.22 -7.86 9.86
N GLU A 169 5.25 -8.77 9.66
CA GLU A 169 5.55 -10.17 9.36
C GLU A 169 6.45 -10.31 8.13
N LEU A 170 6.21 -9.52 7.06
CA LEU A 170 7.10 -9.51 5.90
C LEU A 170 8.49 -8.97 6.25
N LEU A 171 8.57 -7.87 7.02
CA LEU A 171 9.85 -7.26 7.40
C LEU A 171 10.70 -8.18 8.29
N GLU A 172 10.08 -8.97 9.17
CA GLU A 172 10.76 -9.99 9.96
C GLU A 172 11.39 -11.08 9.08
N ILE A 173 10.72 -11.48 7.99
CA ILE A 173 11.27 -12.41 6.99
C ILE A 173 12.44 -11.79 6.22
N TYR A 174 12.49 -10.46 6.04
CA TYR A 174 13.65 -9.78 5.45
C TYR A 174 14.87 -9.70 6.38
N GLN A 175 14.66 -9.84 7.69
CA GLN A 175 15.71 -9.79 8.71
C GLN A 175 16.26 -11.18 9.08
N SER A 176 15.57 -12.25 8.69
CA SER A 176 15.94 -13.64 8.93
C SER A 176 16.94 -14.16 7.90
#